data_AF-A0A3D3W4A7-F1
#
_entry.id   AF-A0A3D3W4A7-F1
#
_cell.length_a   1.000
_cell.length_b   1.000
_cell.length_c   1.000
_cell.angle_alpha   90.00
_cell.angle_beta   90.00
_cell.angle_gamma   90.00
#
_symmetry.space_group_name_H-M   'P 1'
#
loop_
_entity.id
_entity.type
_entity.pdbx_description
1 polymer ?
#
loop_
_entity_poly.entity_id
_entity_poly.type
_entity_poly.pdbx_seq_one_letter_code
_entity_poly.pdbx_strand_id
1 'polypeptide(L)'
;TFVERDGTVVNHRGLAQLIRRAVRGPDGSRPDSRILWELSGRSGLFQAEALRAEIAAAIPALTNLTDPAIRTTGVLLGAPQPAAAQTT
;
A
#
# COMPACT_ATOMS: atom_id res chain seq x y z
N THR A 1 -14.72 -7.12 -1.31
CA THR A 1 -14.37 -7.25 0.13
C THR A 1 -12.87 -7.13 0.34
N PHE A 2 -12.34 -7.04 1.57
CA PHE A 2 -10.89 -6.83 1.79
C PHE A 2 -10.01 -7.99 1.28
N VAL A 3 -10.54 -9.23 1.27
CA VAL A 3 -9.84 -10.42 0.78
C VAL A 3 -9.71 -10.48 -0.75
N GLU A 4 -10.42 -9.61 -1.47
CA GLU A 4 -10.45 -9.58 -2.94
C GLU A 4 -9.48 -8.56 -3.55
N ARG A 5 -8.75 -7.81 -2.72
CA ARG A 5 -7.88 -6.72 -3.17
C ARG A 5 -6.53 -6.70 -2.46
N ASP A 6 -5.53 -6.19 -3.16
CA ASP A 6 -4.26 -5.78 -2.57
C ASP A 6 -4.37 -4.34 -2.08
N GLY A 7 -3.79 -4.05 -0.93
CA GLY A 7 -3.84 -2.71 -0.35
C GLY A 7 -3.07 -2.57 0.95
N THR A 8 -3.22 -1.40 1.57
CA THR A 8 -2.66 -1.09 2.88
C THR A 8 -3.77 -0.62 3.79
N VAL A 9 -3.80 -1.15 5.02
CA VAL A 9 -4.73 -0.72 6.07
C VAL A 9 -3.92 -0.20 7.25
N VAL A 10 -4.45 0.81 7.93
CA VAL A 10 -3.86 1.38 9.14
C VAL A 10 -4.82 1.14 10.29
N ASN A 11 -4.32 0.56 11.39
CA ASN A 11 -5.15 0.33 12.58
C ASN A 11 -5.14 1.53 13.54
N HIS A 12 -5.91 1.43 14.63
CA HIS A 12 -6.03 2.49 15.65
C HIS A 12 -4.71 2.88 16.33
N ARG A 13 -3.67 2.04 16.27
CA ARG A 13 -2.33 2.30 16.82
C ARG A 13 -1.38 2.90 15.79
N GLY A 14 -1.87 3.25 14.60
CA GLY A 14 -1.06 3.75 13.51
C GLY A 14 -0.20 2.69 12.82
N LEU A 15 -0.46 1.40 13.03
CA LEU A 15 0.27 0.34 12.34
C LEU A 15 -0.30 0.14 10.94
N ALA A 16 0.51 0.41 9.92
CA ALA A 16 0.21 0.16 8.52
C ALA A 16 0.62 -1.27 8.13
N GLN A 17 -0.30 -2.02 7.54
CA GLN A 17 -0.10 -3.42 7.16
C GLN A 17 -0.63 -3.68 5.75
N LEU A 18 0.04 -4.55 5.01
CA LEU A 18 -0.43 -4.98 3.71
C LEU A 18 -1.56 -6.00 3.86
N ILE A 19 -2.61 -5.80 3.07
CA ILE A 19 -3.56 -6.85 2.74
C ILE A 19 -3.22 -7.37 1.35
N ARG A 20 -3.30 -8.68 1.17
CA ARG A 20 -3.07 -9.34 -0.11
C ARG A 20 -4.35 -10.01 -0.58
N ARG A 21 -4.58 -9.96 -1.89
CA ARG A 21 -5.71 -10.64 -2.51
C ARG A 21 -5.59 -12.15 -2.28
N ALA A 22 -6.55 -12.71 -1.57
CA ALA A 22 -6.67 -14.15 -1.32
C ALA A 22 -7.67 -14.82 -2.26
N VAL A 23 -8.74 -14.11 -2.65
CA VAL A 23 -9.80 -14.65 -3.50
C VAL A 23 -10.11 -13.71 -4.67
N ARG A 24 -10.75 -14.24 -5.71
CA ARG A 24 -11.28 -13.43 -6.82
C ARG A 24 -12.61 -12.82 -6.40
N GLY A 25 -12.86 -11.58 -6.81
CA GLY A 25 -14.17 -10.96 -6.63
C GLY A 25 -15.26 -11.68 -7.45
N PRO A 26 -16.51 -11.69 -6.98
CA PRO A 26 -17.64 -12.28 -7.70
C PRO A 26 -17.97 -11.50 -8.99
N ASP A 27 -18.54 -12.18 -9.98
CA ASP A 27 -19.24 -11.61 -11.16
C ASP A 27 -18.55 -10.43 -11.85
N GLY A 28 -17.25 -10.56 -12.13
CA GLY A 28 -16.51 -9.53 -12.87
C GLY A 28 -16.21 -8.26 -12.08
N SER A 29 -16.47 -8.26 -10.76
CA SER A 29 -16.06 -7.18 -9.87
C SER A 29 -14.55 -6.91 -9.99
N ARG A 30 -14.21 -5.63 -10.02
CA ARG A 30 -12.83 -5.15 -10.10
C ARG A 30 -12.43 -4.55 -8.75
N PRO A 31 -11.19 -4.76 -8.28
CA PRO A 31 -10.69 -4.09 -7.09
C PRO A 31 -10.76 -2.57 -7.22
N ASP A 32 -11.11 -1.87 -6.15
CA ASP A 32 -11.22 -0.39 -6.16
C ASP A 32 -9.93 0.29 -6.66
N SER A 33 -8.77 -0.27 -6.29
CA SER A 33 -7.46 0.21 -6.74
C SER A 33 -7.32 0.17 -8.26
N ARG A 34 -7.85 -0.85 -8.92
CA ARG A 34 -7.86 -0.97 -10.39
C ARG A 34 -8.77 0.07 -11.01
N ILE A 35 -9.97 0.24 -10.46
CA ILE A 35 -10.97 1.20 -10.96
C ILE A 35 -10.39 2.62 -10.86
N LEU A 36 -9.85 3.00 -9.70
CA LEU A 36 -9.28 4.33 -9.48
C LEU A 36 -8.03 4.59 -10.34
N TRP A 37 -7.20 3.56 -10.58
CA TRP A 37 -6.06 3.67 -11.48
C TRP A 37 -6.51 4.02 -12.91
N GLU A 38 -7.46 3.27 -13.45
CA GLU A 38 -8.02 3.50 -14.79
C GLU A 38 -8.71 4.87 -14.89
N LEU A 39 -9.51 5.25 -13.89
CA LEU A 39 -10.20 6.56 -13.84
C LEU A 39 -9.24 7.74 -13.73
N SER A 40 -8.05 7.55 -13.13
CA SER A 40 -7.00 8.57 -13.08
C SER A 40 -6.25 8.76 -14.41
N GLY A 41 -6.67 8.07 -15.48
CA GLY A 41 -6.03 8.11 -16.79
C GLY A 41 -4.71 7.34 -16.85
N ARG A 42 -4.38 6.56 -15.81
CA ARG A 42 -3.16 5.75 -15.79
C ARG A 42 -3.38 4.45 -16.55
N SER A 43 -2.42 4.10 -17.39
CA SER A 43 -2.45 2.87 -18.18
C SER A 43 -1.69 1.73 -17.49
N GLY A 44 -1.82 0.52 -18.04
CA GLY A 44 -1.07 -0.66 -17.58
C GLY A 44 -1.65 -1.35 -16.34
N LEU A 45 -0.81 -2.17 -15.71
CA LEU A 45 -1.16 -2.87 -14.48
C LEU A 45 -1.05 -1.93 -13.28
N PHE A 46 -1.93 -2.12 -12.29
CA PHE A 46 -1.89 -1.39 -11.04
C PHE A 46 -0.58 -1.66 -10.30
N GLN A 47 0.17 -0.61 -9.95
CA GLN A 47 1.46 -0.69 -9.27
C GLN A 47 1.33 -0.22 -7.82
N ALA A 48 1.00 -1.14 -6.91
CA ALA A 48 0.73 -0.81 -5.50
C ALA A 48 1.94 -0.18 -4.79
N GLU A 49 3.15 -0.62 -5.11
CA GLU A 49 4.38 -0.12 -4.49
C GLU A 49 4.72 1.30 -4.95
N ALA A 50 4.66 1.55 -6.27
CA ALA A 50 4.84 2.88 -6.82
C ALA A 50 3.80 3.86 -6.24
N LEU A 51 2.53 3.46 -6.18
CA LEU A 51 1.48 4.30 -5.60
C LEU A 51 1.73 4.60 -4.11
N ARG A 52 2.24 3.64 -3.32
CA ARG A 52 2.61 3.91 -1.93
C ARG A 52 3.76 4.90 -1.82
N ALA A 53 4.76 4.82 -2.69
CA ALA A 53 5.85 5.78 -2.73
C ALA A 53 5.35 7.19 -3.09
N GLU A 54 4.43 7.31 -4.05
CA GLU A 54 3.79 8.58 -4.39
C GLU A 54 2.98 9.16 -3.20
N ILE A 55 2.21 8.32 -2.50
CA ILE A 55 1.45 8.71 -1.31
C ILE A 55 2.39 9.20 -0.19
N ALA A 56 3.48 8.46 0.05
CA ALA A 56 4.49 8.82 1.04
C ALA A 56 5.16 10.17 0.72
N ALA A 57 5.43 10.45 -0.56
CA ALA A 57 5.98 11.72 -1.00
C ALA A 57 4.98 12.88 -0.85
N ALA A 58 3.69 12.63 -1.09
CA ALA A 58 2.64 13.65 -0.99
C ALA A 58 2.19 13.93 0.44
N ILE A 59 2.25 12.94 1.34
CA ILE A 59 1.70 13.01 2.70
C ILE A 59 2.80 12.63 3.71
N PRO A 60 3.44 13.62 4.38
CA PRO A 60 4.56 13.36 5.29
C PRO A 60 4.25 12.37 6.41
N ALA A 61 3.01 12.33 6.91
CA ALA A 61 2.59 11.37 7.93
C ALA A 61 2.63 9.90 7.46
N LEU A 62 2.68 9.66 6.14
CA LEU A 62 2.68 8.36 5.51
C LEU A 62 4.05 7.96 4.92
N THR A 63 5.11 8.70 5.23
CA THR A 63 6.48 8.46 4.70
C THR A 63 6.93 7.00 4.89
N ASN A 64 6.62 6.42 6.05
CA ASN A 64 7.01 5.06 6.43
C ASN A 64 6.35 3.97 5.56
N LEU A 65 5.38 4.29 4.68
CA LEU A 65 4.81 3.32 3.73
C LEU A 65 5.83 2.78 2.71
N THR A 66 6.96 3.46 2.57
CA THR A 66 8.09 3.05 1.72
C THR A 66 9.02 2.05 2.39
N ASP A 67 8.90 1.86 3.71
CA ASP A 67 9.77 0.95 4.45
C ASP A 67 9.50 -0.51 4.04
N PRO A 68 10.53 -1.28 3.64
CA PRO A 68 10.39 -2.67 3.21
C PRO A 68 9.79 -3.59 4.28
N ALA A 69 9.90 -3.25 5.58
CA ALA A 69 9.29 -3.99 6.68
C ALA A 69 7.76 -4.07 6.59
N ILE A 70 7.12 -3.20 5.80
CA ILE A 70 5.68 -3.27 5.54
C ILE A 70 5.25 -4.62 4.93
N ARG A 71 6.16 -5.32 4.24
CA ARG A 71 5.90 -6.61 3.59
C ARG A 71 5.80 -7.78 4.58
N THR A 72 6.34 -7.64 5.78
CA THR A 72 6.46 -8.71 6.78
C THR A 72 5.68 -8.38 8.05
N THR A 73 6.09 -7.36 8.79
CA THR A 73 5.56 -7.03 10.12
C THR A 73 4.56 -5.89 10.08
N GLY A 74 4.54 -5.10 9.00
CA GLY A 74 3.91 -3.78 9.01
C GLY A 74 4.82 -2.73 9.63
N VAL A 75 4.40 -1.47 9.52
CA VAL A 75 5.21 -0.30 9.89
C VAL A 75 4.36 0.68 10.69
N LEU A 76 4.90 1.22 11.79
CA LEU A 76 4.21 2.26 12.55
C LEU A 76 4.35 3.59 11.83
N LEU A 77 3.24 4.27 11.59
CA LEU A 77 3.20 5.62 11.05
C LEU A 77 3.53 6.63 12.15
N GLY A 78 4.26 7.69 11.81
CA GLY A 78 4.69 8.73 12.77
C GLY A 78 5.87 8.35 13.68
N ALA A 79 6.33 7.10 13.64
CA ALA A 79 7.64 6.74 14.20
C ALA A 79 8.77 7.22 13.25
N PRO A 80 9.94 7.63 13.77
CA PRO A 80 11.07 7.95 12.90
C PRO A 80 11.42 6.73 12.04
N GLN A 81 11.53 6.93 10.72
CA GLN A 81 11.88 5.87 9.77
C GLN A 81 13.26 5.32 10.15
N PRO A 82 13.41 3.99 10.35
CA PRO A 82 14.72 3.42 10.60
C PRO A 82 15.62 3.75 9.42
N ALA A 83 16.81 4.30 9.72
CA ALA A 83 17.80 4.62 8.70
C ALA A 83 18.04 3.37 7.84
N ALA A 84 17.79 3.49 6.54
CA ALA A 84 17.93 2.39 5.58
C ALA A 84 19.29 1.71 5.82
N ALA A 85 19.25 0.40 6.09
CA ALA A 85 20.46 -0.41 6.21
C ALA A 85 21.20 -0.34 4.87
N GLN A 86 22.22 0.51 4.82
CA GLN A 86 23.12 0.66 3.69
C GLN A 86 23.83 -0.68 3.52
N THR A 87 23.41 -1.46 2.52
CA THR A 87 24.11 -2.69 2.14
C THR A 87 25.31 -2.26 1.31
N THR A 88 26.50 -2.45 1.88
CA THR A 88 27.82 -2.34 1.22
C THR A 88 28.03 -3.52 0.28
#